data_AF-A0A3B9BJW1-F1
#
_entry.id   AF-A0A3B9BJW1-F1
#
_cell.length_a   1.000
_cell.length_b   1.000
_cell.length_c   1.000
_cell.angle_alpha   90.00
_cell.angle_beta   90.00
_cell.angle_gamma   90.00
#
_symmetry.space_group_name_H-M   'P 1'
#
loop_
_entity.id
_entity.type
_entity.pdbx_description
1 polymer ?
#
loop_
_entity_poly.entity_id
_entity_poly.type
_entity_poly.pdbx_seq_one_letter_code
_entity_poly.pdbx_strand_id
1 'polypeptide(L)' 'DEIHRLSPAVEEILYPAMEDFQLDLIIGEGPAARSLRIDLPPFTLVGATTRSGLITTPLRDRFG' A
#
# COMPACT_ATOMS: atom_id res chain seq x y z
N ASP A 1 1.18 2.88 12.48
CA ASP A 1 0.98 4.18 13.14
C ASP A 1 1.47 5.28 12.21
N GLU A 2 1.06 6.54 12.43
CA GLU A 2 1.38 7.70 11.59
C GLU A 2 1.20 7.46 10.07
N ILE A 3 0.11 6.79 9.66
CA ILE A 3 -0.08 6.31 8.28
C ILE A 3 -0.04 7.43 7.22
N HIS A 4 -0.34 8.66 7.63
CA HIS A 4 -0.22 9.87 6.79
C HIS A 4 1.23 10.22 6.40
N ARG A 5 2.24 9.55 6.96
CA ARG A 5 3.66 9.76 6.67
C ARG A 5 4.24 8.75 5.68
N LEU A 6 3.42 7.83 5.16
CA LEU A 6 3.87 6.92 4.11
C LEU A 6 4.40 7.71 2.92
N SER A 7 5.48 7.22 2.32
CA SER A 7 5.92 7.78 1.04
C SER A 7 4.89 7.43 -0.03
N PRO A 8 4.67 8.30 -1.03
CA PRO A 8 3.71 8.03 -2.09
C PRO A 8 3.93 6.67 -2.78
N ALA A 9 5.19 6.28 -2.98
CA ALA A 9 5.54 4.99 -3.58
C ALA A 9 5.11 3.79 -2.72
N VAL A 10 5.24 3.86 -1.39
CA VAL A 10 4.79 2.78 -0.50
C VAL A 10 3.27 2.76 -0.39
N GLU A 11 2.65 3.94 -0.38
CA GLU A 11 1.19 4.07 -0.39
C GLU A 11 0.57 3.40 -1.63
N GLU A 12 1.13 3.64 -2.81
CA GLU A 12 0.68 3.01 -4.06
C GLU A 12 0.83 1.49 -4.06
N ILE A 13 1.90 0.96 -3.46
CA ILE A 13 2.11 -0.49 -3.29
C ILE A 13 1.04 -1.13 -2.39
N LEU A 14 0.47 -0.37 -1.46
CA LEU A 14 -0.56 -0.87 -0.55
C LEU A 14 -1.95 -0.98 -1.18
N TYR A 15 -2.23 -0.27 -2.28
CA TYR A 15 -3.57 -0.27 -2.88
C TYR A 15 -4.04 -1.67 -3.29
N PRO A 16 -3.26 -2.46 -4.06
CA PRO A 16 -3.67 -3.82 -4.42
C PRO A 16 -3.74 -4.76 -3.21
N ALA A 17 -2.96 -4.50 -2.17
CA ALA A 17 -2.99 -5.30 -0.94
C ALA A 17 -4.30 -5.11 -0.18
N MET A 18 -4.85 -3.90 -0.20
CA MET A 18 -6.14 -3.57 0.43
C MET A 18 -7.34 -3.98 -0.43
N GLU A 19 -7.25 -3.86 -1.75
CA GLU A 19 -8.36 -4.09 -2.68
C GLU A 19 -8.50 -5.56 -3.07
N ASP A 20 -7.39 -6.20 -3.41
CA ASP A 20 -7.37 -7.52 -4.07
C ASP A 20 -6.58 -8.56 -3.27
N PHE A 21 -6.04 -8.20 -2.11
CA PHE A 21 -5.08 -9.03 -1.35
C PHE A 21 -3.89 -9.48 -2.21
N GLN A 22 -3.35 -8.56 -3.01
CA GLN A 22 -2.16 -8.80 -3.85
C GLN A 22 -1.05 -7.80 -3.52
N LEU A 23 0.20 -8.24 -3.63
CA LEU A 23 1.37 -7.38 -3.48
C LEU A 23 2.25 -7.46 -4.71
N ASP A 24 2.45 -6.32 -5.36
CA ASP A 24 3.36 -6.18 -6.49
C ASP A 24 4.72 -5.67 -6.01
N LEU A 25 5.74 -6.51 -6.12
CA LEU A 25 7.12 -6.18 -5.74
C LEU A 25 8.03 -6.18 -6.97
N ILE A 26 8.86 -5.16 -7.10
CA ILE A 26 9.95 -5.14 -8.06
C ILE A 26 11.18 -5.74 -7.39
N ILE A 27 11.72 -6.81 -7.97
CA ILE A 27 12.93 -7.48 -7.48
C ILE A 27 14.05 -7.27 -8.49
N GLY A 28 15.21 -6.84 -8.00
CA GLY A 28 16.41 -6.58 -8.80
C GLY A 28 16.50 -5.13 -9.27
N GLU A 29 17.58 -4.83 -10.00
CA GLU A 29 17.88 -3.48 -10.51
C GLU A 29 18.21 -3.52 -12.00
N GLY A 30 18.00 -2.39 -12.67
CA GLY A 30 18.33 -2.23 -14.09
C GLY A 30 17.53 -3.16 -15.01
N PRO A 31 18.10 -3.57 -16.16
CA PRO A 31 17.41 -4.41 -17.15
C PRO A 31 17.00 -5.80 -16.64
N ALA A 32 17.55 -6.25 -15.51
CA ALA A 32 17.22 -7.54 -14.89
C ALA A 32 16.11 -7.44 -13.84
N ALA A 33 15.61 -6.22 -13.55
CA ALA A 33 14.48 -6.03 -12.65
C ALA A 33 13.24 -6.76 -13.19
N ARG A 34 12.56 -7.49 -12.31
CA ARG A 34 11.32 -8.20 -12.64
C ARG A 34 10.24 -7.89 -11.62
N SER A 35 9.01 -7.76 -12.09
CA SER A 35 7.84 -7.64 -11.23
C SER A 35 7.40 -9.03 -10.76
N LEU A 36 7.24 -9.19 -9.46
CA LEU A 36 6.65 -10.36 -8.81
C LEU A 36 5.34 -9.95 -8.18
N ARG A 37 4.27 -10.69 -8.49
CA ARG A 37 3.00 -10.61 -7.79
C ARG A 37 2.92 -11.72 -6.76
N ILE A 38 2.54 -11.36 -5.54
CA ILE A 38 2.38 -12.27 -4.41
C ILE A 38 0.94 -12.17 -3.91
N ASP A 39 0.26 -13.31 -3.80
CA ASP A 39 -1.05 -13.36 -3.15
C ASP A 39 -0.89 -13.27 -1.63
N LEU A 40 -1.67 -12.39 -1.01
CA LEU A 40 -1.70 -12.21 0.43
C LEU A 40 -2.89 -12.99 1.03
N PRO A 41 -2.72 -13.60 2.21
CA PRO A 41 -3.88 -14.06 2.96
C PRO A 41 -4.76 -12.86 3.36
N PRO A 42 -6.08 -13.06 3.54
CA PRO A 42 -6.96 -12.01 4.03
C PRO A 42 -6.44 -11.40 5.34
N PHE A 43 -6.40 -10.08 5.41
CA PHE A 43 -5.92 -9.34 6.58
C PHE A 43 -6.72 -8.07 6.80
N THR A 44 -6.51 -7.44 7.96
CA THR A 44 -7.08 -6.13 8.29
C THR A 44 -5.94 -5.14 8.44
N LEU A 45 -5.89 -4.12 7.57
CA LEU A 45 -4.97 -3.01 7.74
C LEU A 45 -5.54 -2.04 8.79
N VAL A 46 -4.77 -1.75 9.85
CA VAL A 46 -5.14 -0.74 10.85
C VAL A 46 -4.20 0.45 10.72
N GLY A 47 -4.75 1.58 10.24
CA GLY A 47 -4.06 2.85 10.12
C GLY A 47 -4.38 3.78 11.29
N ALA A 48 -3.36 4.43 11.86
CA ALA A 48 -3.52 5.47 12.86
C ALA A 48 -2.93 6.79 12.36
N THR A 49 -3.62 7.89 12.60
CA THR A 49 -3.21 9.26 12.26
C THR A 49 -3.74 10.23 13.31
N THR A 50 -3.10 11.38 13.46
CA THR A 50 -3.59 12.43 14.36
C THR A 50 -4.82 13.17 13.79
N ARG A 51 -4.94 13.22 12.45
CA ARG A 51 -6.06 13.86 11.73
C ARG A 51 -6.33 13.12 10.43
N SER A 52 -7.61 12.88 10.12
CA SER A 52 -8.04 12.19 8.89
C SER A 52 -7.74 12.99 7.62
N GLY A 53 -7.78 14.32 7.69
CA GLY A 53 -7.44 15.21 6.56
C GLY A 53 -5.97 15.22 6.15
N LEU A 54 -5.10 14.48 6.87
CA LEU A 54 -3.70 14.28 6.48
C LEU A 54 -3.49 13.04 5.61
N ILE A 55 -4.50 12.18 5.50
CA ILE A 55 -4.47 11.01 4.62
C ILE A 55 -4.91 11.46 3.23
N THR A 56 -4.24 10.95 2.20
CA THR A 56 -4.64 11.19 0.81
C THR A 56 -6.06 10.65 0.56
N THR A 57 -6.78 11.24 -0.39
CA THR A 57 -8.10 10.73 -0.77
C THR A 57 -8.03 9.25 -1.24
N PRO A 58 -7.10 8.84 -2.12
CA PRO A 58 -7.02 7.44 -2.57
C PRO A 58 -6.80 6.43 -1.44
N LEU A 59 -5.92 6.72 -0.47
CA LEU A 59 -5.70 5.82 0.66
C LEU A 59 -6.91 5.82 1.59
N ARG A 60 -7.49 6.98 1.88
CA ARG A 60 -8.66 7.09 2.75
C ARG A 60 -9.88 6.36 2.20
N ASP A 61 -10.15 6.47 0.90
CA ASP A 61 -11.33 5.86 0.28
C ASP A 61 -11.28 4.32 0.27
N ARG A 62 -10.11 3.72 0.56
CA ARG A 62 -9.93 2.27 0.76
C ARG A 62 -10.14 1.82 2.20
N PHE A 63 -10.20 2.76 3.16
CA PHE A 63 -10.69 2.46 4.50
C PHE A 63 -12.22 2.63 4.48
N GLY A 64 -12.94 1.53 4.71
CA GLY A 64 -14.41 1.50 4.76
C GLY A 64 -14.99 2.31 5.91
#